data_AF-A0A1W9UJH6-F1
#
_entry.id   AF-A0A1W9UJH6-F1
#
_cell.length_a   1.000
_cell.length_b   1.000
_cell.length_c   1.000
_cell.angle_alpha   90.00
_cell.angle_beta   90.00
_cell.angle_gamma   90.00
#
_symmetry.space_group_name_H-M   'P 1'
#
loop_
_entity.id
_entity.type
_entity.pdbx_description
1 polymer ?
#
loop_
_entity_poly.entity_id
_entity_poly.type
_entity_poly.pdbx_seq_one_letter_code
_entity_poly.pdbx_strand_id
1 'polypeptide(L)'
;MTLVYLTVAWLAGIALAKTLCLPWQTLPVLGLAALLGLLLWRDSARIRLGALCTLALALGAGRLFLAAPHFDETSLATYNDVGWVTLEG
;
A
#
# COMPACT_ATOMS: atom_id res chain seq x y z
N MET A 1 -20.14 -2.30 -12.52
CA MET A 1 -19.23 -1.16 -12.27
C MET A 1 -17.98 -1.63 -11.52
N THR A 2 -17.08 -2.33 -12.19
CA THR A 2 -15.88 -2.95 -11.57
C THR A 2 -14.85 -1.92 -11.12
N LEU A 3 -14.73 -0.81 -11.85
CA LEU A 3 -13.83 0.30 -11.52
C LEU A 3 -14.11 0.90 -10.14
N VAL A 4 -15.38 1.06 -9.77
CA VAL A 4 -15.77 1.62 -8.45
C VAL A 4 -15.19 0.77 -7.32
N TYR A 5 -15.37 -0.55 -7.39
CA TYR A 5 -14.82 -1.49 -6.40
C TYR A 5 -13.30 -1.41 -6.31
N LEU A 6 -12.62 -1.32 -7.46
CA LEU A 6 -11.16 -1.19 -7.52
C LEU A 6 -10.67 0.11 -6.90
N THR A 7 -11.34 1.24 -7.20
CA THR A 7 -10.98 2.54 -6.62
C THR A 7 -11.21 2.56 -5.12
N VAL A 8 -12.31 1.98 -4.62
CA VAL A 8 -12.58 1.91 -3.18
C VAL A 8 -11.54 1.01 -2.50
N ALA A 9 -11.23 -0.16 -3.06
CA ALA A 9 -10.21 -1.06 -2.52
C ALA A 9 -8.82 -0.40 -2.48
N TRP A 10 -8.46 0.34 -3.53
CA TRP A 10 -7.22 1.12 -3.60
C TRP A 10 -7.14 2.18 -2.49
N LEU A 11 -8.20 3.00 -2.34
CA LEU A 11 -8.26 4.03 -1.30
C LEU A 11 -8.23 3.42 0.10
N ALA A 12 -8.94 2.31 0.31
CA ALA A 12 -8.92 1.57 1.57
C ALA A 12 -7.50 1.06 1.90
N GLY A 13 -6.74 0.60 0.89
CA GLY A 13 -5.34 0.20 1.05
C GLY A 13 -4.46 1.34 1.55
N ILE A 14 -4.59 2.53 0.96
CA ILE A 14 -3.87 3.73 1.42
C ILE A 14 -4.27 4.08 2.86
N ALA A 15 -5.57 4.10 3.16
CA ALA A 15 -6.06 4.44 4.48
C ALA A 15 -5.56 3.44 5.55
N LEU A 16 -5.63 2.14 5.26
CA LEU A 16 -5.16 1.08 6.14
C LEU A 16 -3.66 1.17 6.40
N ALA A 17 -2.84 1.41 5.37
CA ALA A 17 -1.40 1.58 5.52
C ALA A 17 -1.03 2.81 6.38
N LYS A 18 -1.90 3.83 6.40
CA LYS A 18 -1.71 5.01 7.25
C LYS A 18 -2.13 4.74 8.70
N THR A 19 -3.22 3.99 8.93
CA THR A 19 -3.79 3.81 10.27
C THR A 19 -3.23 2.62 11.03
N LEU A 20 -2.83 1.56 10.32
CA LEU A 20 -2.19 0.40 10.93
C LEU A 20 -0.70 0.47 10.61
N CYS A 21 0.15 0.34 11.64
CA CYS A 21 1.56 -0.01 11.46
C CYS A 21 1.67 -1.46 10.97
N LEU A 22 1.26 -1.69 9.72
CA LEU A 22 1.35 -2.99 9.08
C LEU A 22 2.81 -3.25 8.67
N PRO A 23 3.40 -4.40 9.03
CA PRO A 23 4.72 -4.76 8.55
C PRO A 23 4.68 -4.85 7.02
N TRP A 24 5.63 -4.22 6.33
CA TRP A 24 5.63 -4.15 4.86
C TRP A 24 5.60 -5.54 4.20
N GLN A 25 6.05 -6.59 4.91
CA GLN A 25 6.00 -7.99 4.48
C GLN A 25 4.57 -8.51 4.25
N THR A 26 3.55 -7.89 4.84
CA THR A 26 2.15 -8.29 4.57
C THR A 26 1.74 -7.99 3.14
N LEU A 27 2.33 -6.98 2.49
CA LEU A 27 2.02 -6.61 1.11
C LEU A 27 2.37 -7.71 0.10
N PRO A 28 3.61 -8.23 0.03
CA PRO A 28 3.95 -9.28 -0.92
C PRO A 28 3.16 -10.56 -0.65
N VAL A 29 2.86 -10.89 0.62
CA VAL A 29 2.02 -12.04 0.96
C VAL A 29 0.60 -11.87 0.41
N LEU A 30 0.00 -10.70 0.63
CA LEU A 30 -1.36 -10.40 0.16
C LEU A 30 -1.41 -10.35 -1.38
N GLY A 31 -0.39 -9.76 -2.01
CA GLY A 31 -0.24 -9.71 -3.46
C GLY A 31 -0.07 -11.10 -4.08
N LEU A 32 0.73 -11.96 -3.46
CA LEU A 32 0.92 -13.35 -3.91
C LEU A 32 -0.39 -14.14 -3.78
N ALA A 33 -1.11 -14.01 -2.66
CA ALA A 33 -2.40 -14.66 -2.48
C ALA A 33 -3.42 -14.20 -3.54
N ALA A 34 -3.44 -12.91 -3.86
CA ALA A 34 -4.27 -12.37 -4.94
C ALA A 34 -3.88 -12.91 -6.32
N LEU A 35 -2.59 -13.00 -6.64
CA LEU A 35 -2.10 -13.58 -7.89
C LEU A 35 -2.44 -15.07 -8.01
N LEU A 36 -2.30 -15.84 -6.93
CA LEU A 36 -2.71 -17.24 -6.89
C LEU A 36 -4.22 -17.37 -7.11
N GLY A 37 -5.03 -16.51 -6.48
CA GLY A 37 -6.47 -16.47 -6.69
C GLY A 37 -6.85 -16.18 -8.14
N LEU A 38 -6.13 -15.25 -8.81
CA LEU A 38 -6.31 -14.98 -10.24
C LEU A 38 -5.89 -16.15 -11.12
N LEU A 39 -4.81 -16.86 -10.77
CA LEU A 39 -4.25 -17.93 -11.59
C LEU A 39 -5.03 -19.25 -11.47
N LEU A 40 -5.47 -19.61 -10.26
CA LEU A 40 -6.19 -20.86 -9.99
C LEU A 40 -7.69 -20.76 -10.31
N TRP A 41 -8.32 -19.61 -10.11
CA TRP A 41 -9.78 -19.43 -10.26
C TRP A 41 -10.17 -18.41 -11.33
N ARG A 42 -9.42 -18.41 -12.44
CA ARG A 42 -9.62 -17.54 -13.59
C ARG A 42 -11.03 -17.63 -14.22
N ASP A 43 -11.69 -18.78 -14.11
CA ASP A 43 -13.05 -19.00 -14.64
C ASP A 43 -14.16 -18.39 -13.76
N SER A 44 -13.86 -18.11 -12.49
CA SER A 44 -14.83 -17.56 -11.54
C SER A 44 -14.76 -16.04 -11.50
N ALA A 45 -15.66 -15.36 -12.20
CA ALA A 45 -15.73 -13.90 -12.25
C ALA A 45 -15.77 -13.22 -10.86
N ARG A 46 -16.40 -13.87 -9.86
CA ARG A 46 -16.46 -13.38 -8.48
C ARG A 46 -15.10 -13.44 -7.77
N ILE A 47 -14.40 -14.57 -7.88
CA ILE A 47 -13.08 -14.76 -7.27
C ILE A 47 -12.06 -13.85 -7.94
N ARG A 48 -12.15 -13.70 -9.27
CA ARG A 48 -11.33 -12.77 -10.03
C ARG A 48 -11.50 -11.32 -9.57
N LEU A 49 -12.74 -10.87 -9.34
CA LEU A 49 -12.99 -9.52 -8.81
C LEU A 49 -12.46 -9.33 -7.40
N GLY A 50 -12.65 -10.31 -6.51
CA GLY A 50 -12.08 -10.28 -5.16
C GLY A 50 -10.56 -10.17 -5.20
N ALA A 51 -9.90 -11.01 -6.00
CA ALA A 51 -8.46 -10.99 -6.16
C ALA A 51 -7.93 -9.68 -6.74
N LEU A 52 -8.62 -9.10 -7.74
CA LEU A 52 -8.28 -7.77 -8.27
C LEU A 52 -8.44 -6.66 -7.22
N CYS A 53 -9.48 -6.72 -6.38
CA CYS A 53 -9.66 -5.76 -5.28
C CYS A 53 -8.54 -5.90 -4.23
N THR A 54 -8.19 -7.14 -3.86
CA THR A 54 -7.07 -7.41 -2.95
C THR A 54 -5.74 -6.89 -3.50
N LEU A 55 -5.50 -7.06 -4.81
CA LEU A 55 -4.35 -6.49 -5.50
C LEU A 55 -4.36 -4.96 -5.46
N ALA A 56 -5.49 -4.34 -5.78
CA ALA A 56 -5.63 -2.88 -5.73
C ALA A 56 -5.39 -2.33 -4.31
N LEU A 57 -5.87 -3.03 -3.28
CA LEU A 57 -5.63 -2.69 -1.88
C LEU A 57 -4.14 -2.79 -1.52
N ALA A 58 -3.48 -3.90 -1.87
CA ALA A 58 -2.05 -4.07 -1.65
C ALA A 58 -1.23 -2.98 -2.36
N LEU A 59 -1.54 -2.69 -3.62
CA LEU A 59 -0.84 -1.67 -4.39
C LEU A 59 -1.07 -0.26 -3.84
N GLY A 60 -2.29 0.05 -3.36
CA GLY A 60 -2.59 1.31 -2.69
C GLY A 60 -1.75 1.51 -1.42
N ALA A 61 -1.69 0.49 -0.57
CA ALA A 61 -0.82 0.49 0.61
C ALA A 61 0.67 0.64 0.22
N GLY A 62 1.13 -0.10 -0.79
CA GLY A 62 2.52 -0.09 -1.25
C GLY A 62 2.94 1.26 -1.81
N ARG A 63 2.04 1.94 -2.54
CA ARG A 63 2.28 3.31 -3.01
C ARG A 63 2.55 4.26 -1.85
N LEU A 64 1.80 4.15 -0.75
CA LEU A 64 2.02 5.01 0.42
C LEU A 64 3.39 4.74 1.02
N PHE A 65 3.78 3.47 1.19
CA PHE A 65 5.11 3.11 1.69
C PHE A 65 6.24 3.60 0.79
N LEU A 66 6.07 3.54 -0.54
CA LEU A 66 7.06 4.03 -1.50
C LEU A 66 7.13 5.56 -1.56
N ALA A 67 6.02 6.25 -1.29
CA ALA A 67 5.94 7.71 -1.30
C ALA A 67 6.30 8.34 0.06
N ALA A 68 6.28 7.55 1.14
CA ALA A 68 6.64 8.01 2.47
C ALA A 68 8.17 8.18 2.55
N PRO A 69 8.68 9.40 2.81
CA PRO A 69 10.10 9.59 3.05
C PRO A 69 10.50 8.82 4.31
N HIS A 70 11.46 7.92 4.18
CA HIS A 70 12.13 7.31 5.33
C HIS A 70 13.20 8.29 5.80
N PHE A 71 12.84 9.10 6.81
CA PHE A 71 13.82 9.91 7.52
C PHE A 71 14.55 9.01 8.52
N ASP A 72 15.86 8.94 8.38
CA ASP A 72 16.75 8.21 9.29
C ASP A 72 17.78 9.19 9.91
N GLU A 73 18.62 8.74 10.83
CA GLU A 73 19.62 9.58 11.53
C GLU A 73 20.57 10.33 10.55
N THR A 74 20.73 9.82 9.33
CA THR A 74 21.53 10.44 8.26
C THR A 74 20.77 11.47 7.43
N SER A 75 19.46 11.62 7.63
CA SER A 75 18.58 12.52 6.89
C SER A 75 18.53 13.95 7.45
N LEU A 76 19.39 14.28 8.43
CA LEU A 76 19.53 15.63 8.96
C LEU A 76 19.84 16.67 7.86
N ALA A 77 20.56 16.26 6.82
CA ALA A 77 20.86 17.12 5.67
C ALA A 77 19.63 17.58 4.90
N THR A 78 18.48 16.88 5.00
CA THR A 78 17.21 17.34 4.40
C THR A 78 16.74 18.67 4.98
N TYR A 79 17.18 19.03 6.19
CA TYR A 79 16.78 20.26 6.85
C TYR A 79 17.78 21.42 6.67
N ASN A 80 18.90 21.21 5.95
CA ASN A 80 20.00 22.17 5.90
C ASN A 80 19.63 23.56 5.35
N ASP A 81 18.54 23.67 4.57
CA ASP A 81 18.14 24.92 3.92
C ASP A 81 16.73 25.41 4.34
N VAL A 82 16.11 24.78 5.34
CA VAL A 82 14.72 25.07 5.74
C VAL A 82 14.64 26.11 6.87
N GLY A 83 15.80 26.61 7.33
CA GLY A 83 15.91 27.52 8.47
C GLY A 83 15.95 26.79 9.80
N TRP A 84 15.49 27.43 10.88
CA TRP A 84 15.47 26.83 12.20
C TRP A 84 14.33 25.82 12.32
N VAL A 85 14.69 24.55 12.53
CA VAL A 85 13.74 23.46 12.77
C VAL A 85 14.05 22.82 14.12
N THR A 86 13.04 22.72 14.98
CA THR A 86 13.14 21.99 16.25
C THR A 86 12.81 20.53 16.01
N LEU A 87 13.78 19.65 16.24
CA LEU A 87 13.61 18.21 16.21
C LEU A 87 13.52 17.70 17.65
N GLU A 88 12.42 17.02 17.99
CA GLU A 88 12.24 16.35 19.27
C GLU A 88 12.33 14.84 19.07
N GLY A 89 13.03 14.15 19.98
CA GLY A 89 13.24 12.71 20.00
C GLY A 89 13.18 12.17 21.42
#